data_AF-A0A949XQ68-F1
#
_entry.id   AF-A0A949XQ68-F1
#
_cell.length_a   1.000
_cell.length_b   1.000
_cell.length_c   1.000
_cell.angle_alpha   90.00
_cell.angle_beta   90.00
_cell.angle_gamma   90.00
#
_symmetry.space_group_name_H-M   'P 1'
#
loop_
_entity.id
_entity.type
_entity.pdbx_description
1 polymer ?
#
loop_
_entity_poly.entity_id
_entity_poly.type
_entity_poly.pdbx_seq_one_letter_code
_entity_poly.pdbx_strand_id
1 'polypeptide(L)'
;MSRWFAAVAALLAGSVAALAQKQPGGLPPRSSPADYAAQVSVAGLTYAASLVPAVEVKRLFAFDISKSYVVFEVAVYPASAVLDLNPDAFVARSSHGGNEVRCADPDAVAAVIQQKNAPIPGSRTQTVTTSAEI
;
A
#
# COMPACT_ATOMS: atom_id res chain seq x y z
N MET A 1 30.88 63.17 -15.87
CA MET A 1 29.98 62.19 -16.50
C MET A 1 29.91 61.00 -15.55
N SER A 2 29.00 61.01 -14.58
CA SER A 2 27.64 60.45 -14.63
C SER A 2 27.58 58.94 -14.31
N ARG A 3 27.16 58.65 -13.06
CA ARG A 3 26.09 57.71 -12.65
C ARG A 3 26.34 56.19 -12.88
N TRP A 4 26.50 55.39 -11.83
CA TRP A 4 25.45 54.80 -10.95
C TRP A 4 25.03 53.37 -11.38
N PHE A 5 24.96 52.50 -10.36
CA PHE A 5 24.25 51.20 -10.27
C PHE A 5 24.81 50.01 -11.05
N ALA A 6 25.34 48.96 -10.40
CA ALA A 6 24.66 47.93 -9.61
C ALA A 6 23.85 46.93 -10.47
N ALA A 7 24.30 45.67 -10.44
CA ALA A 7 23.49 44.43 -10.54
C ALA A 7 24.48 43.28 -10.21
N VAL A 8 24.51 42.64 -9.04
CA VAL A 8 23.47 41.88 -8.30
C VAL A 8 22.77 40.86 -9.20
N ALA A 9 23.07 39.57 -8.97
CA ALA A 9 22.12 38.44 -8.89
C ALA A 9 22.89 37.11 -9.04
N ALA A 10 23.11 36.40 -7.93
CA ALA A 10 22.34 35.20 -7.54
C ALA A 10 22.97 33.92 -8.14
N LEU A 11 23.82 33.18 -7.42
CA LEU A 11 23.44 32.18 -6.41
C LEU A 11 22.09 31.50 -6.71
N LEU A 12 22.13 30.42 -7.49
CA LEU A 12 21.16 29.31 -7.46
C LEU A 12 21.99 28.06 -7.78
N ALA A 13 22.55 27.39 -6.77
CA ALA A 13 21.86 26.27 -6.13
C ALA A 13 21.19 25.40 -7.20
N GLY A 14 21.98 24.51 -7.81
CA GLY A 14 21.46 23.37 -8.55
C GLY A 14 20.78 22.42 -7.57
N SER A 15 19.65 22.84 -7.03
CA SER A 15 18.69 21.96 -6.39
C SER A 15 18.28 20.98 -7.48
N VAL A 16 18.82 19.76 -7.42
CA VAL A 16 18.12 18.60 -7.97
C VAL A 16 16.82 18.59 -7.19
N ALA A 17 15.80 19.22 -7.75
CA ALA A 17 14.44 19.09 -7.27
C ALA A 17 14.19 17.59 -7.34
N ALA A 18 14.28 16.93 -6.18
CA ALA A 18 13.61 15.68 -5.95
C ALA A 18 12.15 15.99 -6.25
N LEU A 19 11.76 15.74 -7.50
CA LEU A 19 10.38 15.54 -7.86
C LEU A 19 9.95 14.40 -6.94
N ALA A 20 9.40 14.77 -5.80
CA ALA A 20 8.46 13.94 -5.08
C ALA A 20 7.30 13.76 -6.04
N GLN A 21 7.50 12.90 -7.04
CA GLN A 21 6.42 12.28 -7.75
C GLN A 21 5.58 11.66 -6.65
N LYS A 22 4.39 12.21 -6.46
CA LYS A 22 3.33 11.59 -5.67
C LYS A 22 3.28 10.14 -6.12
N GLN A 23 3.90 9.26 -5.33
CA GLN A 23 4.16 7.89 -5.76
C GLN A 23 2.78 7.27 -6.00
N PRO A 24 2.47 6.83 -7.23
CA PRO A 24 1.22 6.15 -7.50
C PRO A 24 1.11 5.00 -6.48
N GLY A 25 -0.03 4.89 -5.81
CA GLY A 25 -0.20 3.97 -4.68
C GLY A 25 0.23 2.55 -5.02
N GLY A 26 1.39 2.14 -4.50
CA GLY A 26 2.01 0.86 -4.85
C GLY A 26 3.43 0.73 -4.32
N LEU A 27 3.90 -0.52 -4.28
CA LEU A 27 5.30 -0.85 -4.00
C LEU A 27 6.12 -0.80 -5.30
N PRO A 28 7.41 -0.42 -5.24
CA PRO A 28 8.27 -0.61 -6.40
C PRO A 28 8.32 -2.11 -6.76
N PRO A 29 8.28 -2.46 -8.06
CA PRO A 29 8.41 -3.85 -8.47
C PRO A 29 9.80 -4.39 -8.09
N ARG A 30 9.93 -5.72 -7.95
CA ARG A 30 11.24 -6.36 -7.76
C ARG A 30 12.16 -6.10 -8.96
N SER A 31 13.44 -6.36 -8.79
CA SER A 31 14.46 -6.12 -9.82
C SER A 31 14.15 -6.87 -11.13
N SER A 32 13.58 -8.06 -11.06
CA SER A 32 13.25 -8.88 -12.23
C SER A 32 11.87 -9.54 -12.12
N PRO A 33 11.13 -9.70 -13.23
CA PRO A 33 9.94 -10.56 -13.29
C PRO A 33 10.20 -12.00 -12.82
N ALA A 34 11.43 -12.50 -13.00
CA ALA A 34 11.82 -13.85 -12.58
C ALA A 34 11.94 -14.01 -11.05
N ASP A 35 11.94 -12.91 -10.30
CA ASP A 35 11.94 -12.92 -8.84
C ASP A 35 10.54 -13.19 -8.26
N TYR A 36 9.54 -13.37 -9.13
CA TYR A 36 8.17 -13.74 -8.76
C TYR A 36 7.90 -15.23 -9.00
N ALA A 37 6.93 -15.77 -8.26
CA ALA A 37 6.54 -17.17 -8.36
C ALA A 37 5.86 -17.51 -9.70
N ALA A 38 5.16 -16.54 -10.30
CA ALA A 38 4.51 -16.68 -11.60
C ALA A 38 4.76 -15.45 -12.47
N GLN A 39 4.91 -15.67 -13.77
CA GLN A 39 5.04 -14.59 -14.75
C GLN A 39 4.44 -14.99 -16.10
N VAL A 40 3.95 -14.00 -16.84
CA VAL A 40 3.44 -14.16 -18.20
C VAL A 40 3.71 -12.90 -19.02
N SER A 41 4.16 -13.07 -20.26
CA SER A 41 4.36 -11.96 -21.19
C SER A 41 3.27 -11.97 -22.27
N VAL A 42 2.53 -10.87 -22.38
CA VAL A 42 1.45 -10.69 -23.37
C VAL A 42 1.51 -9.28 -23.93
N ALA A 43 1.46 -9.14 -25.26
CA ALA A 43 1.42 -7.85 -25.96
C ALA A 43 2.55 -6.87 -25.55
N GLY A 44 3.76 -7.36 -25.28
CA GLY A 44 4.91 -6.52 -24.89
C GLY A 44 4.89 -6.06 -23.43
N LEU A 45 3.99 -6.59 -22.61
CA LEU A 45 3.94 -6.40 -21.16
C LEU A 45 4.24 -7.72 -20.47
N THR A 46 5.13 -7.70 -19.47
CA THR A 46 5.34 -8.84 -18.59
C THR A 46 4.62 -8.60 -17.27
N TYR A 47 3.65 -9.45 -16.97
CA TYR A 47 2.95 -9.49 -15.70
C TYR A 47 3.61 -10.54 -14.82
N ALA A 48 3.88 -10.20 -13.57
CA ALA A 48 4.48 -11.09 -12.59
C ALA A 48 3.69 -11.03 -11.29
N ALA A 49 3.54 -12.16 -10.61
CA ALA A 49 2.78 -12.23 -9.38
C ALA A 49 3.34 -13.25 -8.39
N SER A 50 3.24 -12.92 -7.10
CA SER A 50 3.63 -13.78 -5.99
C SER A 50 2.61 -13.69 -4.86
N LEU A 51 2.32 -14.83 -4.25
CA LEU A 51 1.66 -14.86 -2.95
C LEU A 51 2.63 -14.31 -1.90
N VAL A 52 2.23 -13.27 -1.17
CA VAL A 52 3.03 -12.71 -0.08
C VAL A 52 2.87 -13.58 1.16
N PRO A 53 3.96 -14.16 1.70
CA PRO A 53 3.90 -14.98 2.90
C PRO A 53 3.36 -14.18 4.10
N ALA A 54 2.60 -14.84 4.99
CA ALA A 54 2.03 -14.19 6.17
C ALA A 54 3.07 -13.46 7.05
N VAL A 55 4.30 -13.99 7.13
CA VAL A 55 5.40 -13.33 7.86
C VAL A 55 5.81 -12.00 7.24
N GLU A 56 5.71 -11.87 5.93
CA GLU A 56 6.05 -10.67 5.18
C GLU A 56 4.89 -9.66 5.19
N VAL A 57 3.64 -10.14 5.11
CA VAL A 57 2.44 -9.29 5.30
C VAL A 57 2.51 -8.51 6.61
N LYS A 58 2.93 -9.15 7.71
CA LYS A 58 3.07 -8.48 9.02
C LYS A 58 4.14 -7.38 9.06
N ARG A 59 5.10 -7.40 8.12
CA ARG A 59 6.14 -6.38 7.98
C ARG A 59 5.70 -5.24 7.08
N LEU A 60 4.88 -5.54 6.08
CA LEU A 60 4.43 -4.59 5.06
C LEU A 60 3.22 -3.74 5.51
N PHE A 61 2.37 -4.29 6.38
CA PHE A 61 1.15 -3.62 6.83
C PHE A 61 1.24 -3.21 8.30
N ALA A 62 0.65 -2.06 8.64
CA ALA A 62 0.59 -1.57 10.02
C ALA A 62 -0.18 -2.50 10.97
N PHE A 63 -1.07 -3.32 10.42
CA PHE A 63 -1.85 -4.32 11.16
C PHE A 63 -1.67 -5.70 10.53
N ASP A 64 -1.74 -6.73 11.37
CA ASP A 64 -1.70 -8.13 10.91
C ASP A 64 -3.01 -8.50 10.20
N ILE A 65 -3.02 -8.34 8.88
CA ILE A 65 -4.15 -8.71 8.01
C ILE A 65 -4.08 -10.16 7.53
N SER A 66 -2.98 -10.88 7.79
CA SER A 66 -2.74 -12.20 7.22
C SER A 66 -3.70 -13.28 7.74
N LYS A 67 -4.47 -12.99 8.79
CA LYS A 67 -5.47 -13.89 9.38
C LYS A 67 -6.82 -13.85 8.66
N SER A 68 -7.07 -12.79 7.90
CA SER A 68 -8.37 -12.53 7.26
C SER A 68 -8.26 -12.32 5.75
N TYR A 69 -7.05 -12.07 5.25
CA TYR A 69 -6.79 -11.76 3.85
C TYR A 69 -5.60 -12.55 3.32
N VAL A 70 -5.68 -12.88 2.04
CA VAL A 70 -4.57 -13.38 1.23
C VAL A 70 -4.06 -12.20 0.40
N VAL A 71 -2.74 -11.97 0.42
CA VAL A 71 -2.13 -10.83 -0.27
C VAL A 71 -1.32 -11.34 -1.44
N PHE A 72 -1.62 -10.82 -2.63
CA PHE A 72 -0.82 -11.04 -3.83
C PHE A 72 -0.06 -9.76 -4.17
N GLU A 73 1.25 -9.88 -4.36
CA GLU A 73 2.06 -8.84 -4.97
C GLU A 73 1.99 -9.06 -6.48
N VAL A 74 1.59 -8.02 -7.23
CA VAL A 74 1.49 -8.04 -8.69
C VAL A 74 2.35 -6.91 -9.25
N ALA A 75 3.21 -7.24 -10.20
CA ALA A 75 4.08 -6.31 -10.89
C ALA A 75 3.86 -6.36 -12.40
N VAL A 76 4.01 -5.22 -13.05
CA VAL A 76 3.90 -5.09 -14.51
C VAL A 76 5.15 -4.40 -15.04
N TYR A 77 5.81 -5.05 -15.99
CA TYR A 77 7.04 -4.59 -16.63
C TYR A 77 6.76 -4.28 -18.09
N PRO A 78 6.60 -2.99 -18.43
CA PRO A 78 6.40 -2.58 -19.81
C PRO A 78 7.71 -2.57 -20.60
N ALA A 79 7.68 -3.03 -21.86
CA ALA A 79 8.86 -3.00 -22.73
C ALA A 79 9.22 -1.57 -23.22
N SER A 80 8.22 -0.70 -23.44
CA SER A 80 8.45 0.65 -23.98
C SER A 80 7.34 1.67 -23.71
N ALA A 81 6.26 1.28 -23.03
CA ALA A 81 5.08 2.12 -22.84
C ALA A 81 4.93 2.62 -21.39
N VAL A 82 4.41 3.84 -21.25
CA VAL A 82 3.83 4.30 -19.97
C VAL A 82 2.48 3.63 -19.82
N LEU A 83 2.31 2.86 -18.75
CA LEU A 83 1.10 2.12 -18.46
C LEU A 83 0.36 2.79 -17.31
N ASP A 84 -0.91 3.11 -17.53
CA ASP A 84 -1.82 3.46 -16.44
C ASP A 84 -2.39 2.17 -15.84
N LEU A 85 -2.21 1.99 -14.54
CA LEU A 85 -2.60 0.79 -13.82
C LEU A 85 -3.74 1.13 -12.87
N ASN A 86 -4.88 0.45 -13.08
CA ASN A 86 -5.98 0.46 -12.13
C ASN A 86 -5.90 -0.79 -11.22
N PRO A 87 -5.64 -0.64 -9.91
CA PRO A 87 -5.62 -1.77 -8.97
C PRO A 87 -6.92 -2.61 -8.94
N ASP A 88 -8.07 -1.99 -9.23
CA ASP A 88 -9.37 -2.68 -9.21
C ASP A 88 -9.61 -3.57 -10.44
N ALA A 89 -8.75 -3.46 -11.46
CA ALA A 89 -8.80 -4.31 -12.64
C ALA A 89 -8.30 -5.75 -12.37
N PHE A 90 -7.60 -5.98 -11.26
CA PHE A 90 -7.05 -7.28 -10.91
C PHE A 90 -8.09 -8.17 -10.20
N VAL A 91 -8.07 -9.46 -10.54
CA VAL A 91 -8.99 -10.47 -9.99
C VAL A 91 -8.21 -11.74 -9.73
N ALA A 92 -8.39 -12.33 -8.55
CA ALA A 92 -7.89 -13.66 -8.25
C ALA A 92 -8.96 -14.70 -8.59
N ARG A 93 -8.59 -15.76 -9.30
CA ARG A 93 -9.48 -16.89 -9.58
C ARG A 93 -8.86 -18.18 -9.06
N SER A 94 -9.63 -18.95 -8.29
CA SER A 94 -9.21 -20.28 -7.85
C SER A 94 -9.45 -21.33 -8.93
N SER A 95 -8.46 -22.18 -9.19
CA SER A 95 -8.55 -23.28 -10.16
C SER A 95 -9.56 -24.37 -9.76
N HIS A 96 -9.87 -24.48 -8.46
CA HIS A 96 -10.69 -25.57 -7.90
C HIS A 96 -12.18 -25.25 -7.75
N GLY A 97 -12.65 -24.06 -8.16
CA GLY A 97 -14.05 -23.70 -7.95
C GLY A 97 -14.58 -22.52 -8.74
N GLY A 98 -13.81 -21.96 -9.68
CA GLY A 98 -14.28 -20.93 -10.62
C GLY A 98 -14.63 -19.57 -10.01
N ASN A 99 -14.67 -19.44 -8.68
CA ASN A 99 -14.97 -18.18 -8.03
C ASN A 99 -13.86 -17.16 -8.30
N GLU A 100 -14.28 -16.04 -8.86
CA GLU A 100 -13.50 -14.82 -8.97
C GLU A 100 -13.62 -14.02 -7.68
N VAL A 101 -12.48 -13.59 -7.15
CA VAL A 101 -12.38 -12.77 -5.95
C VAL A 101 -11.73 -11.46 -6.35
N ARG A 102 -12.47 -10.37 -6.12
CA ARG A 102 -11.97 -9.01 -6.33
C ARG A 102 -11.01 -8.61 -5.20
N CYS A 103 -10.11 -7.69 -5.51
CA CYS A 103 -9.30 -7.03 -4.49
C CYS A 103 -10.20 -6.38 -3.43
N ALA A 104 -9.79 -6.47 -2.16
CA ALA A 104 -10.50 -5.80 -1.09
C ALA A 104 -10.22 -4.29 -1.16
N ASP A 105 -11.25 -3.49 -0.93
CA ASP A 105 -11.11 -2.03 -0.83
C ASP A 105 -10.27 -1.67 0.40
N PRO A 106 -9.18 -0.89 0.24
CA PRO A 106 -8.25 -0.62 1.33
C PRO A 106 -8.89 0.20 2.46
N ASP A 107 -9.83 1.09 2.17
CA ASP A 107 -10.52 1.89 3.17
C ASP A 107 -11.51 1.04 3.96
N ALA A 108 -12.20 0.12 3.29
CA ALA A 108 -13.05 -0.88 3.95
C ALA A 108 -12.25 -1.81 4.86
N VAL A 109 -11.06 -2.27 4.41
CA VAL A 109 -10.15 -3.08 5.23
C VAL A 109 -9.69 -2.28 6.46
N ALA A 110 -9.29 -1.02 6.27
CA ALA A 110 -8.88 -0.15 7.36
C ALA A 110 -10.01 0.09 8.37
N ALA A 111 -11.24 0.32 7.91
CA ALA A 111 -12.41 0.51 8.77
C ALA A 111 -12.72 -0.73 9.62
N VAL A 112 -12.68 -1.92 9.04
CA VAL A 112 -12.87 -3.19 9.77
C VAL A 112 -11.80 -3.38 10.84
N ILE A 113 -10.54 -3.06 10.52
CA ILE A 113 -9.43 -3.17 11.47
C ILE A 113 -9.59 -2.15 12.61
N GLN A 114 -9.93 -0.90 12.31
CA GLN A 114 -10.17 0.13 13.32
C GLN A 114 -11.32 -0.26 14.25
N GLN A 115 -12.42 -0.76 13.71
CA GLN A 115 -13.56 -1.22 14.50
C GLN A 115 -13.17 -2.37 15.44
N LYS A 116 -12.42 -3.36 14.92
CA LYS A 116 -11.95 -4.51 15.73
C LYS A 116 -11.01 -4.09 16.87
N ASN A 117 -10.23 -3.02 16.65
CA ASN A 117 -9.26 -2.52 17.62
C ASN A 117 -9.80 -1.37 18.48
N ALA A 118 -11.07 -0.99 18.33
CA ALA A 118 -11.67 0.10 19.10
C ALA A 118 -11.71 -0.29 20.60
N PRO A 119 -11.41 0.65 21.52
CA PRO A 119 -11.56 0.41 22.95
C PRO A 119 -13.00 0.00 23.28
N ILE A 120 -13.18 -1.05 24.07
CA ILE A 120 -14.52 -1.45 24.54
C ILE A 120 -15.05 -0.34 25.46
N PRO A 121 -16.17 0.33 25.14
CA PRO A 121 -16.77 1.28 26.05
C PRO A 121 -17.33 0.52 27.26
N GLY A 122 -16.75 0.71 28.45
CA GLY A 122 -17.41 0.30 29.71
C GLY A 122 -16.64 -0.49 30.76
N SER A 123 -15.30 -0.66 30.70
CA SER A 123 -14.57 -1.20 31.87
C SER A 123 -14.37 -0.10 32.94
N ARG A 124 -15.46 0.32 33.57
CA ARG A 124 -15.43 1.06 34.82
C ARG A 124 -15.75 0.06 35.92
N THR A 125 -14.72 -0.39 36.63
CA THR A 125 -14.86 -1.20 37.85
C THR A 125 -15.82 -0.47 38.79
N GLN A 126 -17.08 -0.94 38.88
CA GLN A 126 -17.97 -0.51 39.94
C GLN A 126 -17.54 -1.25 41.20
N THR A 127 -16.73 -0.59 42.01
CA THR A 127 -16.55 -0.99 43.41
C THR A 127 -17.89 -0.76 44.10
N VAL A 128 -18.69 -1.83 44.23
CA VAL A 128 -19.89 -1.82 45.08
C VAL A 128 -19.41 -1.80 46.52
N THR A 129 -19.32 -0.61 47.11
CA THR A 129 -19.21 -0.46 48.56
C THR A 129 -20.59 -0.72 49.14
N THR A 130 -20.86 -1.98 49.49
CA THR A 130 -21.99 -2.32 50.37
C THR A 130 -21.71 -1.67 51.73
N SER A 131 -22.41 -0.57 51.99
CA SER A 131 -22.47 0.03 53.32
C SER A 131 -23.38 -0.84 54.17
N ALA A 132 -22.81 -1.50 55.18
CA ALA A 132 -23.59 -2.13 56.24
C ALA A 132 -23.98 -1.03 57.23
N GLU A 133 -25.27 -0.77 57.35
CA GLU A 133 -25.83 0.01 58.47
C GLU A 133 -26.38 -1.00 59.49
N ILE A 134 -26.01 -0.78 60.76
CA ILE A 134 -26.33 -1.57 61.95
C ILE A 134 -27.62 -1.04 62.55
#